data_AF-A0A1G2MSE6-F1
#
_entry.id   AF-A0A1G2MSE6-F1
#
_cell.length_a   1.000
_cell.length_b   1.000
_cell.length_c   1.000
_cell.angle_alpha   90.00
_cell.angle_beta   90.00
_cell.angle_gamma   90.00
#
_symmetry.space_group_name_H-M   'P 1'
#
loop_
_entity.id
_entity.type
_entity.pdbx_description
1 polymer ?
#
loop_
_entity_poly.entity_id
_entity_poly.type
_entity_poly.pdbx_seq_one_letter_code
_entity_poly.pdbx_strand_id
1 'polypeptide(L)'
;MYSSTRKDEMKIPRFRNVTFCLLDEEEASLRAFKQHLHWTIHYFTRRKLIQALIKTHAKKTGLRGTIFMRAHGRATAPEYQYVDHGKVKCVQDWVDTHDGKFNLLIVGSCNEQNYSIRSEKSIVIHPNCSLSIKTMMFRRGGYSRVYVPVVGYVEHNPRLIKRVTKVFLSLC
;
A
#
# COMPACT_ATOMS: atom_id res chain seq x y z
N MET A 1 -30.44 -30.04 14.95
CA MET A 1 -30.18 -29.55 13.58
C MET A 1 -30.01 -28.04 13.64
N TYR A 2 -28.77 -27.54 13.71
CA TYR A 2 -28.52 -26.11 13.53
C TYR A 2 -28.35 -25.85 12.03
N SER A 3 -29.37 -25.23 11.44
CA SER A 3 -29.38 -24.66 10.10
C SER A 3 -28.25 -23.63 10.01
N SER A 4 -27.21 -23.92 9.21
CA SER A 4 -26.13 -22.98 8.94
C SER A 4 -26.67 -21.89 8.02
N THR A 5 -27.09 -20.79 8.63
CA THR A 5 -27.41 -19.54 7.96
C THR A 5 -26.22 -19.09 7.11
N ARG A 6 -26.54 -18.84 5.82
CA ARG A 6 -25.79 -18.11 4.80
C ARG A 6 -24.39 -17.66 5.23
N LYS A 7 -23.35 -18.29 4.66
CA LYS A 7 -22.05 -17.65 4.51
C LYS A 7 -22.28 -16.41 3.65
N ASP A 8 -22.42 -15.24 4.28
CA ASP A 8 -22.28 -13.97 3.60
C ASP A 8 -20.87 -13.95 3.01
N GLU A 9 -20.74 -14.35 1.75
CA GLU A 9 -19.49 -14.22 1.01
C GLU A 9 -19.13 -12.73 0.97
N MET A 10 -18.16 -12.36 1.79
CA MET A 10 -17.72 -10.99 1.98
C MET A 10 -17.27 -10.44 0.61
N LYS A 11 -18.13 -9.63 -0.03
CA LYS A 11 -17.89 -9.13 -1.40
C LYS A 11 -16.56 -8.40 -1.46
N ILE A 12 -15.63 -8.95 -2.24
CA ILE A 12 -14.28 -8.41 -2.37
C ILE A 12 -14.35 -7.06 -3.11
N PRO A 13 -13.84 -5.97 -2.53
CA PRO A 13 -13.80 -4.66 -3.17
C PRO A 13 -12.98 -4.72 -4.46
N ARG A 14 -13.56 -4.34 -5.61
CA ARG A 14 -12.84 -4.26 -6.89
C ARG A 14 -12.35 -2.83 -7.12
N PHE A 15 -11.07 -2.68 -7.44
CA PHE A 15 -10.47 -1.39 -7.78
C PHE A 15 -10.29 -1.30 -9.30
N ARG A 16 -10.88 -0.28 -9.93
CA ARG A 16 -10.66 0.05 -11.34
C ARG A 16 -9.38 0.92 -11.37
N ASN A 17 -8.34 0.51 -12.09
CA ASN A 17 -7.02 1.18 -12.20
C ASN A 17 -5.94 0.75 -11.19
N VAL A 18 -5.83 -0.55 -10.91
CA VAL A 18 -4.69 -1.11 -10.16
C VAL A 18 -3.91 -2.07 -11.06
N THR A 19 -2.61 -1.82 -11.21
CA THR A 19 -1.64 -2.75 -11.80
C THR A 19 -1.04 -3.61 -10.70
N PHE A 20 -0.96 -4.92 -10.91
CA PHE A 20 -0.43 -5.87 -9.92
C PHE A 20 0.89 -6.46 -10.41
N CYS A 21 1.93 -6.33 -9.60
CA CYS A 21 3.20 -7.03 -9.76
C CYS A 21 3.30 -8.11 -8.68
N LEU A 22 3.09 -9.36 -9.06
CA LEU A 22 3.19 -10.52 -8.18
C LEU A 22 4.55 -11.16 -8.40
N LEU A 23 5.47 -10.96 -7.46
CA LEU A 23 6.84 -11.43 -7.56
C LEU A 23 6.96 -12.62 -6.59
N ASP A 24 7.11 -13.81 -7.17
CA ASP A 24 7.36 -15.10 -6.50
C ASP A 24 6.16 -15.80 -5.79
N GLU A 25 5.08 -16.16 -6.52
CA GLU A 25 4.03 -17.07 -5.98
C GLU A 25 3.43 -18.02 -7.06
N GLU A 26 3.16 -19.28 -6.68
CA GLU A 26 2.42 -20.29 -7.47
C GLU A 26 0.96 -19.89 -7.72
N GLU A 27 0.33 -20.27 -8.84
CA GLU A 27 -1.02 -19.85 -9.23
C GLU A 27 -2.14 -20.13 -8.21
N ALA A 28 -2.04 -21.18 -7.39
CA ALA A 28 -3.04 -21.54 -6.38
C ALA A 28 -3.16 -20.48 -5.25
N SER A 29 -2.07 -19.74 -5.01
CA SER A 29 -1.91 -18.60 -4.10
C SER A 29 -2.79 -17.41 -4.53
N LEU A 30 -2.92 -17.22 -5.84
CA LEU A 30 -3.30 -15.94 -6.46
C LEU A 30 -4.69 -15.43 -6.05
N ARG A 31 -5.65 -16.32 -5.77
CA ARG A 31 -7.03 -15.96 -5.38
C ARG A 31 -7.13 -15.50 -3.93
N ALA A 32 -6.53 -16.25 -3.00
CA ALA A 32 -6.47 -15.87 -1.58
C ALA A 32 -5.66 -14.58 -1.40
N PHE A 33 -4.62 -14.39 -2.21
CA PHE A 33 -3.82 -13.17 -2.17
C PHE A 33 -4.53 -11.97 -2.78
N LYS A 34 -5.20 -12.09 -3.94
CA LYS A 34 -6.06 -11.01 -4.46
C LYS A 34 -7.11 -10.55 -3.44
N GLN A 35 -7.65 -11.47 -2.63
CA GLN A 35 -8.53 -11.13 -1.51
C GLN A 35 -7.80 -10.31 -0.43
N HIS A 36 -6.67 -10.80 0.09
CA HIS A 36 -5.86 -10.08 1.07
C HIS A 36 -5.47 -8.65 0.60
N LEU A 37 -5.15 -8.54 -0.68
CA LEU A 37 -4.72 -7.33 -1.36
C LEU A 37 -5.86 -6.32 -1.49
N HIS A 38 -7.04 -6.78 -1.93
CA HIS A 38 -8.23 -5.95 -1.95
C HIS A 38 -8.63 -5.49 -0.56
N TRP A 39 -8.48 -6.31 0.48
CA TRP A 39 -8.70 -5.88 1.86
C TRP A 39 -7.67 -4.86 2.34
N THR A 40 -6.39 -5.04 2.02
CA THR A 40 -5.33 -4.08 2.36
C THR A 40 -5.60 -2.72 1.75
N ILE A 41 -5.78 -2.68 0.43
CA ILE A 41 -6.13 -1.45 -0.28
C ILE A 41 -7.41 -0.89 0.32
N HIS A 42 -8.47 -1.70 0.48
CA HIS A 42 -9.74 -1.25 1.01
C HIS A 42 -9.66 -0.64 2.41
N TYR A 43 -8.97 -1.26 3.36
CA TYR A 43 -8.87 -0.73 4.71
C TYR A 43 -8.11 0.60 4.74
N PHE A 44 -7.03 0.73 3.95
CA PHE A 44 -6.25 1.96 3.89
C PHE A 44 -6.94 3.05 3.08
N THR A 45 -7.41 2.72 1.88
CA THR A 45 -8.10 3.64 0.99
C THR A 45 -9.55 3.87 1.36
N ARG A 46 -10.13 3.27 2.41
CA ARG A 46 -11.44 3.69 2.96
C ARG A 46 -11.34 4.82 3.96
N ARG A 47 -10.15 5.10 4.49
CA ARG A 47 -9.97 6.22 5.42
C ARG A 47 -10.17 7.52 4.64
N LYS A 48 -11.21 8.28 4.98
CA LYS A 48 -11.59 9.54 4.30
C LYS A 48 -10.41 10.49 4.09
N LEU A 49 -9.51 10.59 5.08
CA LEU A 49 -8.33 11.44 4.99
C LEU A 49 -7.31 10.95 3.96
N ILE A 50 -7.08 9.63 3.88
CA ILE A 50 -6.16 9.05 2.88
C ILE A 50 -6.76 9.16 1.48
N GLN A 51 -8.08 8.93 1.33
CA GLN A 51 -8.76 9.17 0.04
C GLN A 51 -8.63 10.63 -0.41
N ALA A 52 -8.86 11.58 0.50
CA ALA A 52 -8.74 13.00 0.20
C ALA A 52 -7.30 13.35 -0.22
N LEU A 53 -6.30 12.83 0.49
CA LEU A 53 -4.89 12.99 0.15
C LEU A 53 -4.58 12.45 -1.25
N ILE A 54 -4.94 11.19 -1.54
CA ILE A 54 -4.69 10.53 -2.84
C ILE A 54 -5.36 11.30 -3.98
N LYS A 55 -6.64 11.69 -3.79
CA LYS A 55 -7.41 12.44 -4.79
C LYS A 55 -6.82 13.82 -5.05
N THR A 56 -6.38 14.50 -4.00
CA THR A 56 -5.84 15.86 -4.12
C THR A 56 -4.44 15.84 -4.75
N HIS A 57 -3.61 14.87 -4.36
CA HIS A 57 -2.32 14.65 -5.01
C HIS A 57 -2.48 14.37 -6.52
N ALA A 58 -3.40 13.48 -6.91
CA ALA A 58 -3.69 13.18 -8.31
C ALA A 58 -4.12 14.42 -9.11
N LYS A 59 -4.94 15.29 -8.51
CA LYS A 59 -5.35 16.56 -9.15
C LYS A 59 -4.17 17.49 -9.34
N LYS A 60 -3.28 17.60 -8.36
CA LYS A 60 -2.13 18.51 -8.38
C LYS A 60 -1.06 18.06 -9.38
N THR A 61 -0.75 16.78 -9.42
CA THR A 61 0.37 16.26 -10.23
C THR A 61 -0.07 15.75 -11.61
N GLY A 62 -1.36 15.56 -11.83
CA GLY A 62 -1.89 14.90 -13.03
C GLY A 62 -1.69 13.38 -13.04
N LEU A 63 -0.98 12.82 -12.06
CA LEU A 63 -0.73 11.38 -11.98
C LEU A 63 -2.01 10.60 -11.72
N ARG A 64 -2.11 9.42 -12.31
CA ARG A 64 -3.27 8.51 -12.19
C ARG A 64 -2.82 7.09 -11.90
N GLY A 65 -3.79 6.24 -11.60
CA GLY A 65 -3.57 4.81 -11.39
C GLY A 65 -2.89 4.48 -10.07
N THR A 66 -2.80 3.18 -9.82
CA THR A 66 -2.13 2.59 -8.66
C THR A 66 -1.36 1.38 -9.13
N ILE A 67 -0.17 1.17 -8.59
CA ILE A 67 0.57 -0.08 -8.76
C ILE A 67 0.85 -0.70 -7.41
N PHE A 68 0.72 -2.02 -7.35
CA PHE A 68 0.94 -2.81 -6.15
C PHE A 68 2.03 -3.84 -6.40
N MET A 69 3.07 -3.84 -5.57
CA MET A 69 4.05 -4.93 -5.49
C MET A 69 3.65 -5.91 -4.40
N ARG A 70 3.63 -7.20 -4.73
CA ARG A 70 3.66 -8.29 -3.75
C ARG A 70 5.01 -9.00 -3.83
N ALA A 71 5.65 -9.18 -2.69
CA ALA A 71 6.82 -10.02 -2.55
C ALA A 71 7.01 -10.42 -1.09
N HIS A 72 7.77 -11.48 -0.84
CA HIS A 72 8.26 -11.79 0.50
C HIS A 72 9.37 -10.83 0.88
N GLY A 73 9.29 -10.25 2.08
CA GLY A 73 10.34 -9.42 2.67
C GLY A 73 11.35 -10.28 3.43
N ARG A 74 12.55 -9.74 3.66
CA ARG A 74 13.58 -10.40 4.49
C ARG A 74 13.67 -9.74 5.88
N ALA A 75 13.63 -10.57 6.91
CA ALA A 75 13.59 -10.17 8.33
C ALA A 75 14.88 -9.47 8.85
N THR A 76 16.02 -9.71 8.20
CA THR A 76 17.36 -9.41 8.75
C THR A 76 18.32 -8.82 7.72
N ALA A 77 17.79 -8.11 6.72
CA ALA A 77 18.60 -7.40 5.73
C ALA A 77 19.06 -6.04 6.26
N PRO A 78 20.19 -5.48 5.78
CA PRO A 78 20.66 -4.13 6.14
C PRO A 78 19.79 -3.00 5.55
N GLU A 79 18.88 -3.35 4.65
CA GLU A 79 17.97 -2.43 3.97
C GLU A 79 16.62 -3.12 3.71
N TYR A 80 15.65 -2.37 3.19
CA TYR A 80 14.34 -2.92 2.87
C TYR A 80 14.40 -3.77 1.59
N GLN A 81 14.44 -5.09 1.75
CA GLN A 81 14.58 -6.03 0.64
C GLN A 81 13.34 -6.89 0.43
N TYR A 82 13.22 -7.40 -0.80
CA TYR A 82 12.23 -8.39 -1.19
C TYR A 82 12.84 -9.49 -2.07
N VAL A 83 12.16 -10.62 -2.18
CA VAL A 83 12.55 -11.74 -3.04
C VAL A 83 11.71 -11.75 -4.31
N ASP A 84 12.36 -11.94 -5.45
CA ASP A 84 11.77 -12.01 -6.78
C ASP A 84 12.45 -13.14 -7.57
N HIS A 85 11.73 -14.25 -7.76
CA HIS A 85 12.23 -15.45 -8.42
C HIS A 85 13.58 -15.92 -7.85
N GLY A 86 13.65 -16.04 -6.52
CA GLY A 86 14.86 -16.43 -5.80
C GLY A 86 15.98 -15.37 -5.76
N LYS A 87 15.82 -14.21 -6.42
CA LYS A 87 16.78 -13.10 -6.34
C LYS A 87 16.35 -12.09 -5.30
N VAL A 88 17.32 -11.60 -4.54
CA VAL A 88 17.10 -10.53 -3.56
C VAL A 88 17.21 -9.18 -4.26
N LYS A 89 16.22 -8.31 -4.04
CA LYS A 89 16.13 -6.96 -4.60
C LYS A 89 15.81 -5.94 -3.52
N CYS A 90 16.17 -4.68 -3.75
CA CYS A 90 15.85 -3.57 -2.85
C CYS A 90 14.48 -2.98 -3.19
N VAL A 91 13.65 -2.73 -2.17
CA VAL A 91 12.32 -2.12 -2.32
C VAL A 91 12.43 -0.69 -2.85
N GLN A 92 13.47 0.06 -2.46
CA GLN A 92 13.66 1.42 -2.94
C GLN A 92 13.87 1.45 -4.47
N ASP A 93 14.66 0.52 -5.03
CA ASP A 93 14.84 0.42 -6.49
C ASP A 93 13.51 0.16 -7.22
N TRP A 94 12.63 -0.65 -6.63
CA TRP A 94 11.29 -0.88 -7.17
C TRP A 94 10.45 0.39 -7.12
N VAL A 95 10.53 1.16 -6.03
CA VAL A 95 9.84 2.45 -5.90
C VAL A 95 10.34 3.43 -6.97
N ASP A 96 11.66 3.58 -7.11
CA ASP A 96 12.30 4.49 -8.07
C ASP A 96 11.91 4.14 -9.52
N THR A 97 11.81 2.85 -9.83
CA THR A 97 11.39 2.37 -11.16
C THR A 97 9.96 2.79 -11.52
N HIS A 98 9.08 2.96 -10.53
CA HIS A 98 7.66 3.26 -10.73
C HIS A 98 7.27 4.69 -10.34
N ASP A 99 8.19 5.44 -9.75
CA ASP A 99 7.96 6.81 -9.30
C ASP A 99 7.57 7.72 -10.47
N GLY A 100 6.50 8.49 -10.29
CA GLY A 100 5.96 9.37 -11.34
C GLY A 100 5.25 8.67 -12.49
N LYS A 101 5.20 7.32 -12.53
CA LYS A 101 4.35 6.58 -13.49
C LYS A 101 2.94 6.36 -12.96
N PHE A 102 2.80 6.25 -11.64
CA PHE A 102 1.52 6.04 -10.95
C PHE A 102 1.33 7.09 -9.85
N ASN A 103 0.09 7.45 -9.58
CA ASN A 103 -0.23 8.33 -8.45
C ASN A 103 0.09 7.70 -7.09
N LEU A 104 -0.10 6.37 -7.00
CA LEU A 104 0.01 5.60 -5.78
C LEU A 104 0.81 4.32 -6.02
N LEU A 105 1.88 4.13 -5.24
CA LEU A 105 2.65 2.90 -5.16
C LEU A 105 2.31 2.21 -3.85
N ILE A 106 2.00 0.92 -3.89
CA ILE A 106 1.72 0.13 -2.69
C ILE A 106 2.70 -1.04 -2.64
N VAL A 107 3.49 -1.08 -1.57
CA VAL A 107 4.46 -2.15 -1.31
C VAL A 107 3.86 -3.14 -0.32
N GLY A 108 3.64 -4.36 -0.79
CA GLY A 108 3.17 -5.52 -0.03
C GLY A 108 4.29 -6.49 0.33
N SER A 109 5.39 -5.98 0.87
CA SER A 109 6.54 -6.76 1.36
C SER A 109 6.78 -6.46 2.85
N CYS A 110 7.09 -7.45 3.68
CA CYS A 110 7.33 -7.25 5.12
C CYS A 110 8.47 -6.25 5.38
N ASN A 111 8.29 -5.33 6.34
CA ASN A 111 9.30 -4.33 6.71
C ASN A 111 9.64 -4.42 8.20
N GLU A 112 10.28 -5.51 8.61
CA GLU A 112 10.43 -5.84 10.04
C GLU A 112 11.28 -4.84 10.82
N GLN A 113 12.28 -4.26 10.15
CA GLN A 113 13.17 -3.25 10.71
C GLN A 113 12.64 -1.81 10.53
N ASN A 114 11.39 -1.65 10.05
CA ASN A 114 10.75 -0.35 9.83
C ASN A 114 11.59 0.63 8.99
N TYR A 115 12.23 0.12 7.93
CA TYR A 115 12.98 0.92 6.98
C TYR A 115 12.12 2.03 6.37
N SER A 116 12.79 3.14 6.06
CA SER A 116 12.16 4.26 5.38
C SER A 116 12.29 4.11 3.86
N ILE A 117 11.36 4.74 3.15
CA ILE A 117 11.28 4.83 1.69
C ILE A 117 11.17 6.30 1.33
N ARG A 118 11.66 6.65 0.15
CA ARG A 118 11.47 7.97 -0.45
C ARG A 118 10.85 7.84 -1.83
N SER A 119 10.20 8.90 -2.27
CA SER A 119 9.67 9.07 -3.61
C SER A 119 9.59 10.57 -3.90
N GLU A 120 9.86 10.95 -5.14
CA GLU A 120 9.84 12.34 -5.59
C GLU A 120 8.47 12.74 -6.14
N LYS A 121 7.69 11.79 -6.67
CA LYS A 121 6.47 12.09 -7.44
C LYS A 121 5.24 11.32 -7.01
N SER A 122 5.38 10.12 -6.46
CA SER A 122 4.27 9.22 -6.14
C SER A 122 4.02 9.11 -4.64
N ILE A 123 2.76 8.95 -4.23
CA ILE A 123 2.47 8.56 -2.85
C ILE A 123 2.89 7.09 -2.69
N VAL A 124 3.58 6.76 -1.60
CA VAL A 124 3.96 5.38 -1.29
C VAL A 124 3.26 4.92 -0.02
N ILE A 125 2.58 3.78 -0.10
CA ILE A 125 2.04 3.06 1.06
C ILE A 125 2.83 1.77 1.22
N HIS A 126 3.42 1.56 2.39
CA HIS A 126 4.20 0.37 2.69
C HIS A 126 4.07 0.01 4.16
N PRO A 127 4.31 -1.26 4.56
CA PRO A 127 4.25 -1.61 5.97
C PRO A 127 5.42 -1.05 6.78
N ASN A 128 5.21 -0.92 8.10
CA ASN A 128 6.24 -0.63 9.10
C ASN A 128 6.69 -1.86 9.89
N CYS A 129 6.20 -3.04 9.54
CA CYS A 129 6.45 -4.28 10.27
C CYS A 129 6.23 -5.51 9.37
N SER A 130 6.32 -6.71 9.96
CA SER A 130 5.88 -7.97 9.34
C SER A 130 4.38 -7.94 9.03
N LEU A 131 4.00 -8.36 7.83
CA LEU A 131 2.60 -8.45 7.41
C LEU A 131 2.02 -9.83 7.79
N SER A 132 0.96 -9.85 8.59
CA SER A 132 0.12 -11.04 8.76
C SER A 132 -1.37 -10.66 8.61
N ILE A 133 -2.16 -11.56 8.00
CA ILE A 133 -3.61 -11.37 7.80
C ILE A 133 -4.31 -11.11 9.13
N LYS A 134 -4.00 -11.91 10.15
CA LYS A 134 -4.54 -11.78 11.50
C LYS A 134 -4.22 -10.40 12.07
N THR A 135 -2.95 -10.01 12.00
CA THR A 135 -2.44 -8.72 12.47
C THR A 135 -3.19 -7.56 11.82
N MET A 136 -3.39 -7.59 10.50
CA MET A 136 -4.13 -6.57 9.75
C MET A 136 -5.60 -6.42 10.14
N MET A 137 -6.32 -7.55 10.28
CA MET A 137 -7.75 -7.54 10.61
C MET A 137 -7.99 -7.03 12.05
N PHE A 138 -7.12 -7.37 12.99
CA PHE A 138 -7.33 -7.04 14.40
C PHE A 138 -6.88 -5.64 14.82
N ARG A 139 -5.87 -5.02 14.19
CA ARG A 139 -5.40 -3.67 14.59
C ARG A 139 -5.74 -2.52 13.64
N ARG A 140 -6.80 -2.66 12.84
CA ARG A 140 -7.42 -1.55 12.07
C ARG A 140 -6.42 -0.69 11.27
N GLY A 141 -5.36 -1.29 10.71
CA GLY A 141 -4.38 -0.62 9.84
C GLY A 141 -3.30 0.23 10.53
N GLY A 142 -2.89 -0.11 11.75
CA GLY A 142 -1.73 0.49 12.43
C GLY A 142 -0.34 0.08 11.89
N TYR A 143 -0.30 -0.57 10.72
CA TYR A 143 0.89 -1.25 10.20
C TYR A 143 1.41 -0.71 8.88
N SER A 144 0.76 0.29 8.29
CA SER A 144 1.25 0.89 7.05
C SER A 144 1.49 2.36 7.23
N ARG A 145 2.60 2.78 6.65
CA ARG A 145 3.09 4.14 6.56
C ARG A 145 2.63 4.73 5.25
N VAL A 146 2.47 6.04 5.26
CA VAL A 146 2.08 6.79 4.06
C VAL A 146 3.13 7.86 3.85
N TYR A 147 3.98 7.66 2.86
CA TYR A 147 4.95 8.64 2.41
C TYR A 147 4.33 9.50 1.31
N VAL A 148 4.41 10.81 1.48
CA VAL A 148 3.94 11.80 0.50
C VAL A 148 5.14 12.60 0.00
N PRO A 149 5.34 12.74 -1.31
CA PRO A 149 6.43 13.52 -1.87
C PRO A 149 6.51 14.93 -1.29
N VAL A 150 7.73 15.43 -1.05
CA VAL A 150 8.05 16.75 -0.45
C VAL A 150 7.61 16.92 1.01
N VAL A 151 6.72 16.06 1.52
CA VAL A 151 6.17 16.14 2.89
C VAL A 151 6.81 15.10 3.81
N GLY A 152 7.01 13.88 3.33
CA GLY A 152 7.44 12.74 4.12
C GLY A 152 6.29 11.91 4.69
N TYR A 153 6.49 11.32 5.87
CA TYR A 153 5.54 10.40 6.51
C TYR A 153 4.37 11.12 7.19
N VAL A 154 3.14 10.68 6.92
CA VAL A 154 1.91 11.35 7.40
C VAL A 154 0.95 10.45 8.18
N GLU A 155 1.24 9.16 8.31
CA GLU A 155 0.33 8.13 8.85
C GLU A 155 -0.15 8.38 10.28
N HIS A 156 0.65 9.03 11.12
CA HIS A 156 0.35 9.30 12.54
C HIS A 156 -0.17 10.71 12.79
N ASN A 157 -0.31 11.56 11.77
CA ASN A 157 -0.63 12.97 11.97
C ASN A 157 -1.85 13.39 11.13
N PRO A 158 -3.08 13.19 11.65
CA PRO A 158 -4.31 13.60 10.96
C PRO A 158 -4.37 15.10 10.65
N ARG A 159 -3.74 15.94 11.48
CA ARG A 159 -3.65 17.39 11.24
C ARG A 159 -2.74 17.68 10.05
N LEU A 160 -1.61 16.98 9.93
CA LEU A 160 -0.71 17.07 8.78
C LEU A 160 -1.40 16.62 7.50
N ILE A 161 -2.13 15.49 7.51
CA ILE A 161 -2.89 15.04 6.32
C ILE A 161 -3.90 16.12 5.87
N LYS A 162 -4.64 16.71 6.82
CA LYS A 162 -5.57 17.82 6.52
C LYS A 162 -4.83 19.04 5.95
N ARG A 163 -3.68 19.40 6.51
CA ARG A 163 -2.86 20.53 6.05
C ARG A 163 -2.33 20.30 4.64
N VAL A 164 -1.75 19.14 4.36
CA VAL A 164 -1.27 18.75 3.03
C VAL A 164 -2.40 18.79 2.01
N THR A 165 -3.56 18.24 2.36
CA THR A 165 -4.75 18.28 1.51
C THR A 165 -5.17 19.72 1.23
N LYS A 166 -5.19 20.60 2.25
CA LYS A 166 -5.53 22.02 2.08
C LYS A 166 -4.51 22.77 1.21
N VAL A 167 -3.21 22.55 1.43
CA VAL A 167 -2.11 23.15 0.66
C VAL A 167 -2.17 22.73 -0.80
N PHE A 168 -2.44 21.45 -1.08
CA PHE A 168 -2.59 21.00 -2.45
C PHE A 168 -3.86 21.56 -3.11
N LEU A 169 -4.95 21.76 -2.37
CA LEU A 169 -6.18 22.39 -2.89
C LEU A 169 -6.03 23.89 -3.15
N SER A 170 -5.22 24.62 -2.37
CA SER A 170 -5.04 26.08 -2.54
C SER A 170 -4.14 26.45 -3.72
N LEU A 171 -3.50 25.47 -4.36
CA LEU A 171 -2.59 25.64 -5.49
C LEU A 171 -3.22 25.16 -6.82
N CYS A 172 -4.47 24.69 -6.79
CA CYS A 172 -5.30 24.34 -7.94
C CYS A 172 -6.31 25.45 -8.19
#